data_AF-A0A0H5Q3T8-F1
#
_entry.id   AF-A0A0H5Q3T8-F1
#
_cell.length_a   1.000
_cell.length_b   1.000
_cell.length_c   1.000
_cell.angle_alpha   90.00
_cell.angle_beta   90.00
_cell.angle_gamma   90.00
#
_symmetry.space_group_name_H-M   'P 1'
#
loop_
_entity.id
_entity.type
_entity.pdbx_description
1 polymer ?
#
loop_
_entity_poly.entity_id
_entity_poly.type
_entity_poly.pdbx_seq_one_letter_code
_entity_poly.pdbx_strand_id
1 'polypeptide(L)'
;MSKEFNELVALMRANPNLPVVPMVDADIVCDDCGWWLGSWGHCEVTKYYHSDERVYFYDDEDIENVVTEVYGWDWYENASDEEALKKYNEVAWVDCIVVYIKLPDPI
;
A
#
# COMPACT_ATOMS: atom_id res chain seq x y z
N MET A 1 3.86 25.12 -1.96
CA MET A 1 3.11 23.94 -1.47
C MET A 1 2.64 23.19 -2.70
N SER A 2 3.10 21.94 -2.87
CA SER A 2 2.81 21.18 -4.10
C SER A 2 1.32 20.89 -4.23
N LYS A 3 0.87 20.57 -5.44
CA LYS A 3 -0.53 20.20 -5.70
C LYS A 3 -0.89 18.94 -4.92
N GLU A 4 0.03 17.99 -4.92
CA GLU A 4 -0.02 16.68 -4.28
C GLU A 4 -0.20 16.80 -2.76
N PHE A 5 0.53 17.72 -2.12
CA PHE A 5 0.34 17.98 -0.69
C PHE A 5 -1.06 18.52 -0.37
N ASN A 6 -1.59 19.41 -1.21
CA ASN A 6 -2.94 19.93 -1.00
C ASN A 6 -4.01 18.85 -1.19
N GLU A 7 -3.81 17.94 -2.14
CA GLU A 7 -4.68 16.77 -2.36
C GLU A 7 -4.66 15.83 -1.14
N LEU A 8 -3.49 15.53 -0.59
CA LEU A 8 -3.35 14.74 0.64
C LEU A 8 -4.12 15.39 1.81
N VAL A 9 -3.93 16.69 2.03
CA VAL A 9 -4.63 17.43 3.09
C VAL A 9 -6.15 17.39 2.87
N ALA A 10 -6.62 17.47 1.62
CA ALA A 10 -8.05 17.35 1.31
C ALA A 10 -8.58 15.95 1.66
N LEU A 11 -7.86 14.88 1.33
CA LEU A 11 -8.24 13.51 1.69
C LEU A 11 -8.27 13.29 3.20
N MET A 12 -7.27 13.79 3.94
CA MET A 12 -7.22 13.70 5.40
C MET A 12 -8.41 14.42 6.07
N ARG A 13 -8.82 15.56 5.52
CA ARG A 13 -10.00 16.29 6.02
C ARG A 13 -11.30 15.56 5.72
N ALA A 14 -11.41 14.94 4.55
CA ALA A 14 -12.58 14.16 4.16
C ALA A 14 -12.69 12.84 4.94
N ASN A 15 -11.56 12.25 5.32
CA ASN A 15 -11.49 10.94 5.98
C ASN A 15 -10.65 11.01 7.27
N PRO A 16 -11.09 11.74 8.31
CA PRO A 16 -10.26 12.06 9.48
C PRO A 16 -9.90 10.86 10.37
N ASN A 17 -10.57 9.72 10.17
CA ASN A 17 -10.34 8.50 10.95
C ASN A 17 -9.46 7.48 10.22
N LEU A 18 -9.12 7.72 8.95
CA LEU A 18 -8.24 6.83 8.21
C LEU A 18 -6.77 7.14 8.53
N PRO A 19 -5.92 6.12 8.75
CA PRO A 19 -4.48 6.33 8.87
C PRO A 19 -3.91 6.81 7.52
N VAL A 20 -2.89 7.67 7.59
CA VAL A 20 -2.08 8.02 6.42
C VAL A 20 -0.88 7.09 6.37
N VAL A 21 -0.75 6.34 5.27
CA VAL A 21 0.29 5.33 5.08
C VAL A 21 1.27 5.83 4.00
N PRO A 22 2.50 6.21 4.38
CA PRO A 22 3.51 6.60 3.41
C PRO A 22 4.15 5.37 2.75
N MET A 23 4.06 5.29 1.43
CA MET A 23 4.83 4.35 0.61
C MET A 23 6.06 5.04 0.06
N VAL A 24 7.23 4.63 0.54
CA VAL A 24 8.50 5.26 0.18
C VAL A 24 9.08 4.55 -1.03
N ASP A 25 9.38 5.33 -2.07
CA ASP A 25 10.08 4.83 -3.25
C ASP A 25 11.41 4.20 -2.85
N ALA A 26 11.70 3.00 -3.36
CA ALA A 26 12.91 2.26 -3.04
C ALA A 26 14.17 3.04 -3.46
N ASP A 27 14.09 3.88 -4.50
CA ASP A 27 15.20 4.71 -4.95
C ASP A 27 15.56 5.84 -3.97
N ILE A 28 14.70 6.13 -2.98
CA ILE A 28 14.99 7.07 -1.90
C ILE A 28 15.83 6.38 -0.82
N VAL A 29 15.58 5.10 -0.55
CA VAL A 29 16.24 4.37 0.53
C VAL A 29 17.58 3.82 0.01
N CYS A 30 18.64 3.96 0.78
CA CYS A 30 19.93 3.35 0.48
C CYS A 30 20.36 2.45 1.65
N ASP A 31 21.29 1.53 1.40
CA ASP A 31 21.94 0.68 2.41
C ASP A 31 22.89 1.47 3.33
N ASP A 32 22.46 2.63 3.81
CA ASP A 32 23.21 3.51 4.72
C ASP A 32 22.28 4.04 5.82
N CYS A 33 22.87 4.63 6.85
CA CYS A 33 22.15 5.31 7.92
C CYS A 33 22.04 6.82 7.62
N GLY A 34 20.84 7.37 7.69
CA GLY A 34 20.65 8.79 7.45
C GLY A 34 19.19 9.20 7.29
N TRP A 35 19.02 10.44 6.84
CA TRP A 35 17.74 10.97 6.41
C TRP A 35 17.80 11.22 4.91
N TRP A 36 16.77 10.76 4.21
CA TRP A 36 16.62 11.00 2.78
C TRP A 36 15.53 12.04 2.54
N LEU A 37 15.77 12.92 1.59
CA LEU A 37 14.76 13.86 1.13
C LEU A 37 13.86 13.13 0.13
N GLY A 38 12.56 13.42 0.20
CA GLY A 38 11.58 12.99 -0.79
C GLY A 38 10.59 14.10 -1.11
N SER A 39 9.78 13.88 -2.13
CA SER A 39 8.67 14.75 -2.53
C SER A 39 7.33 14.07 -2.30
N TRP A 40 6.26 14.87 -2.19
CA TRP A 40 4.89 14.37 -2.11
C TRP A 40 4.44 13.91 -3.49
N GLY A 41 4.14 12.62 -3.64
CA GLY A 41 3.55 12.05 -4.83
C GLY A 41 2.03 11.90 -4.73
N HIS A 42 1.50 11.00 -5.56
CA HIS A 42 0.07 10.69 -5.59
C HIS A 42 -0.43 10.17 -4.24
N CYS A 43 -1.69 10.43 -3.94
CA CYS A 43 -2.38 9.90 -2.77
C CYS A 43 -3.82 9.52 -3.10
N GLU A 44 -4.34 8.49 -2.43
CA GLU A 44 -5.69 7.98 -2.62
C GLU A 44 -6.22 7.28 -1.36
N VAL A 45 -7.53 7.10 -1.27
CA VAL A 45 -8.14 6.23 -0.26
C VAL A 45 -8.19 4.83 -0.83
N THR A 46 -7.60 3.86 -0.12
CA THR A 46 -7.55 2.47 -0.54
C THR A 46 -7.54 1.56 0.69
N LYS A 47 -7.30 0.27 0.49
CA LYS A 47 -7.03 -0.70 1.54
C LYS A 47 -5.66 -1.31 1.32
N TYR A 48 -4.98 -1.64 2.41
CA TYR A 48 -3.72 -2.36 2.35
C TYR A 48 -3.70 -3.54 3.33
N TYR A 49 -2.88 -4.51 3.01
CA TYR A 49 -2.43 -5.58 3.89
C TYR A 49 -0.90 -5.56 3.87
N HIS A 50 -0.26 -5.88 4.99
CA HIS A 50 1.18 -6.09 4.98
C HIS A 50 1.54 -7.35 5.76
N SER A 51 2.47 -8.11 5.21
CA SER A 51 3.21 -9.13 5.94
C SER A 51 4.46 -8.50 6.57
N ASP A 52 5.35 -9.35 7.09
CA ASP A 52 6.67 -8.91 7.56
C ASP A 52 7.59 -8.50 6.39
N GLU A 53 7.32 -8.97 5.17
CA GLU A 53 8.19 -8.78 4.01
C GLU A 53 7.60 -7.85 2.94
N ARG A 54 6.27 -7.79 2.79
CA ARG A 54 5.63 -7.09 1.67
C ARG A 54 4.35 -6.37 2.06
N VAL A 55 4.08 -5.26 1.37
CA VAL A 55 2.81 -4.53 1.41
C VAL A 55 2.04 -4.83 0.13
N TYR A 56 0.74 -5.11 0.27
CA TYR A 56 -0.22 -5.33 -0.80
C TYR A 56 -1.31 -4.28 -0.72
N PHE A 57 -1.70 -3.75 -1.87
CA PHE A 57 -2.89 -2.92 -1.98
C PHE A 57 -4.06 -3.76 -2.46
N TYR A 58 -5.27 -3.36 -2.07
CA TYR A 58 -6.47 -4.06 -2.51
C TYR A 58 -6.68 -3.80 -4.01
N ASP A 59 -6.41 -4.84 -4.78
CA ASP A 59 -6.54 -4.93 -6.23
C ASP A 59 -7.01 -6.36 -6.57
N ASP A 60 -8.10 -6.48 -7.34
CA ASP A 60 -8.70 -7.76 -7.72
C ASP A 60 -7.81 -8.57 -8.68
N GLU A 61 -6.76 -7.98 -9.24
CA GLU A 61 -5.77 -8.68 -10.05
C GLU A 61 -4.70 -9.43 -9.22
N ASP A 62 -4.57 -9.14 -7.91
CA ASP A 62 -3.47 -9.62 -7.06
C ASP A 62 -3.86 -10.77 -6.09
N ILE A 63 -4.99 -11.45 -6.36
CA ILE A 63 -5.56 -12.49 -5.50
C ILE A 63 -4.55 -13.60 -5.19
N GLU A 64 -3.90 -14.16 -6.22
CA GLU A 64 -2.93 -15.25 -6.07
C GLU A 64 -1.80 -14.87 -5.12
N ASN A 65 -1.21 -13.70 -5.32
CA ASN A 65 -0.05 -13.24 -4.57
C ASN A 65 -0.40 -13.03 -3.09
N VAL A 66 -1.52 -12.38 -2.81
CA VAL A 66 -1.97 -12.12 -1.43
C VAL A 66 -2.37 -13.41 -0.73
N VAL A 67 -3.13 -14.28 -1.40
CA VAL A 67 -3.61 -15.53 -0.81
C VAL A 67 -2.45 -16.48 -0.56
N THR A 68 -1.50 -16.57 -1.48
CA THR A 68 -0.28 -17.38 -1.30
C THR A 68 0.57 -16.87 -0.15
N GLU A 69 0.71 -15.54 0.01
CA GLU A 69 1.44 -14.95 1.13
C GLU A 69 0.78 -15.27 2.49
N VAL A 70 -0.55 -15.18 2.56
CA VAL A 70 -1.30 -15.34 3.82
C VAL A 70 -1.53 -16.80 4.20
N TYR A 71 -1.83 -17.65 3.22
CA TYR A 71 -2.29 -19.03 3.45
C TYR A 71 -1.33 -20.10 2.91
N GLY A 72 -0.31 -19.71 2.14
CA GLY A 72 0.69 -20.58 1.55
C GLY A 72 0.31 -21.12 0.16
N TRP A 73 1.33 -21.42 -0.64
CA TRP A 73 1.18 -21.98 -2.00
C TRP A 73 0.41 -23.30 -2.01
N ASP A 74 0.73 -24.21 -1.08
CA ASP A 74 0.08 -25.51 -0.98
C ASP A 74 -1.44 -25.40 -0.78
N TRP A 75 -1.90 -24.35 -0.08
CA TRP A 75 -3.33 -24.11 0.07
C TRP A 75 -3.95 -23.59 -1.23
N TYR A 76 -3.31 -22.59 -1.85
CA TYR A 76 -3.79 -21.96 -3.07
C TYR A 76 -3.88 -22.94 -4.25
N GLU A 77 -2.86 -23.78 -4.46
CA GLU A 77 -2.83 -24.77 -5.55
C GLU A 77 -3.99 -25.79 -5.47
N ASN A 78 -4.52 -26.02 -4.27
CA ASN A 78 -5.64 -26.94 -4.03
C ASN A 78 -7.00 -26.24 -3.93
N ALA A 79 -7.06 -24.91 -3.98
CA ALA A 79 -8.27 -24.12 -3.88
C ALA A 79 -8.87 -23.83 -5.27
N SER A 80 -10.20 -23.70 -5.32
CA SER A 80 -10.87 -23.10 -6.47
C SER A 80 -10.73 -21.57 -6.48
N ASP A 81 -10.92 -20.95 -7.65
CA ASP A 81 -10.91 -19.48 -7.79
C ASP A 81 -11.92 -18.80 -6.84
N GLU A 82 -13.09 -19.42 -6.62
CA GLU A 82 -14.12 -18.91 -5.71
C GLU A 82 -13.64 -18.94 -4.24
N GLU A 83 -12.96 -20.00 -3.84
CA GLU A 83 -12.37 -20.13 -2.49
C GLU A 83 -11.22 -19.14 -2.29
N ALA A 84 -10.36 -18.97 -3.30
CA ALA A 84 -9.27 -18.00 -3.27
C ALA A 84 -9.82 -16.57 -3.13
N LEU A 85 -10.82 -16.19 -3.93
CA LEU A 85 -11.50 -14.89 -3.83
C LEU A 85 -12.15 -14.69 -2.46
N LYS A 86 -12.80 -15.72 -1.91
CA LYS A 86 -13.36 -15.64 -0.56
C LYS A 86 -12.27 -15.38 0.48
N LYS A 87 -11.15 -16.10 0.41
CA LYS A 87 -10.02 -15.92 1.33
C LYS A 87 -9.34 -14.58 1.21
N TYR A 88 -9.20 -14.08 -0.01
CA TYR A 88 -8.72 -12.73 -0.28
C TYR A 88 -9.58 -11.67 0.40
N ASN A 89 -10.91 -11.77 0.30
CA ASN A 89 -11.85 -10.85 0.95
C ASN A 89 -11.84 -10.96 2.49
N GLU A 90 -11.42 -12.11 3.05
CA GLU A 90 -11.28 -12.34 4.49
C GLU A 90 -9.95 -11.83 5.08
N VAL A 91 -8.98 -11.44 4.24
CA VAL A 91 -7.72 -10.85 4.71
C VAL A 91 -8.00 -9.61 5.56
N ALA A 92 -7.15 -9.36 6.55
CA ALA A 92 -7.25 -8.23 7.48
C ALA A 92 -6.86 -6.90 6.82
N TRP A 93 -7.58 -6.53 5.76
CA TRP A 93 -7.44 -5.27 5.05
C TRP A 93 -7.68 -4.08 5.96
N VAL A 94 -6.81 -3.09 5.87
CA VAL A 94 -6.93 -1.82 6.60
C VAL A 94 -7.24 -0.71 5.62
N ASP A 95 -8.40 -0.06 5.78
CA ASP A 95 -8.70 1.17 5.04
C ASP A 95 -7.69 2.27 5.42
N CYS A 96 -7.13 2.94 4.42
CA CYS A 96 -6.12 3.98 4.63
C CYS A 96 -6.18 5.08 3.57
N ILE A 97 -5.49 6.18 3.84
CA ILE A 97 -5.04 7.11 2.82
C ILE A 97 -3.59 6.74 2.51
N VAL A 98 -3.32 6.15 1.36
CA VAL A 98 -1.95 5.92 0.92
C VAL A 98 -1.38 7.21 0.32
N VAL A 99 -0.11 7.49 0.57
CA VAL A 99 0.65 8.55 -0.11
C VAL A 99 2.00 8.03 -0.55
N TYR A 100 2.31 8.20 -1.83
CA TYR A 100 3.60 7.78 -2.39
C TYR A 100 4.63 8.90 -2.18
N ILE A 101 5.70 8.62 -1.44
CA ILE A 101 6.85 9.50 -1.30
C ILE A 101 7.80 9.18 -2.45
N LYS A 102 8.06 10.18 -3.29
CA LYS A 102 8.88 10.05 -4.50
C LYS A 102 10.24 10.73 -4.32
N LEU A 103 11.12 10.56 -5.30
CA LEU A 103 12.38 11.30 -5.37
C LEU A 103 12.15 12.81 -5.21
N PRO A 104 13.11 13.57 -4.64
CA PRO A 104 13.02 15.01 -4.50
C PRO A 104 12.71 15.72 -5.81
N ASP A 105 11.92 16.81 -5.72
CA ASP A 105 11.73 17.70 -6.86
C ASP A 105 13.08 18.31 -7.29
N PRO A 106 13.33 18.49 -8.61
CA PRO A 106 14.51 19.19 -9.09
C PRO A 106 14.59 20.62 -8.54
N ILE A 107 15.81 21.08 -8.27
CA ILE A 107 16.11 22.47 -7.88
C ILE A 107 16.23 23.36 -9.12
#